data_AF-A0A1E4EZS4-F1
#
_entry.id   AF-A0A1E4EZS4-F1
#
_cell.length_a   1.000
_cell.length_b   1.000
_cell.length_c   1.000
_cell.angle_alpha   90.00
_cell.angle_beta   90.00
_cell.angle_gamma   90.00
#
_symmetry.space_group_name_H-M   'P 1'
#
loop_
_entity.id
_entity.type
_entity.pdbx_description
1 polymer ?
#
loop_
_entity_poly.entity_id
_entity_poly.type
_entity_poly.pdbx_seq_one_letter_code
_entity_poly.pdbx_strand_id
1 'polypeptide(L)'
;MRQAWGRYFTRNPETGLKRASAEVFTPETPVRQPFLALQQSFPEVAAQLQHLAVEQERQLGDALVLDFVIEAWALVLGSVEPLERSSQAACKIAVALVAEGLISREQALLRVEPFELRSMLMGRLEDPPAEFLFRGESLMGGVASGRIVFSFRQAEGSLEPSILFCERLTYAQRGALDRVHGILVRSGPALAARHTERPCVLVAEEQLEEGQWVTMDASTGYVYAGDLPLRGGELTADAKILLDWADELRKVEIRANVATLEEARLAPQLGAQGVGLCRIESLFQISHRLPLFQKVLRQICHEKLERSSDYDQLTFELSQDVSELLSTTVGPFNLRLLDAPLSQMLRHWRETSDLPEDYFAGELATWLLELNPMQGLRCGRLSLLYPKLMEIQMRAILRAWSGHSMRLQVMLPGVCDAAELRIFRQRFQEVAGQEGVRLPELGSMLEIPRACLLAHELAAEVDFLSFGTGDLTEATCGI
;
A
#
# COMPACT_ATOMS: atom_id res chain seq x y z
N MET A 1 -23.64 7.62 50.29
CA MET A 1 -23.81 6.71 49.14
C MET A 1 -23.42 5.31 49.59
N ARG A 2 -24.29 4.30 49.43
CA ARG A 2 -24.00 2.90 49.84
C ARG A 2 -23.71 1.96 48.66
N GLN A 3 -23.94 2.44 47.43
CA GLN A 3 -23.73 1.68 46.20
C GLN A 3 -23.20 2.58 45.10
N ALA A 4 -22.25 2.07 44.33
CA ALA A 4 -21.73 2.66 43.10
C ALA A 4 -21.25 1.53 42.19
N TRP A 5 -21.21 1.75 40.88
CA TRP A 5 -20.60 0.82 39.95
C TRP A 5 -19.79 1.60 38.92
N GLY A 6 -18.86 0.94 38.26
CA GLY A 6 -18.01 1.65 37.34
C GLY A 6 -17.05 0.78 36.58
N ARG A 7 -16.27 1.45 35.74
CA ARG A 7 -15.18 0.86 34.97
C ARG A 7 -13.89 1.53 35.38
N TYR A 8 -12.85 0.74 35.65
CA TYR A 8 -11.52 1.23 35.93
C TYR A 8 -10.58 0.87 34.79
N PHE A 9 -9.88 1.85 34.26
CA PHE A 9 -8.96 1.70 33.13
C PHE A 9 -7.53 1.73 33.68
N THR A 10 -6.74 0.68 33.45
CA THR A 10 -5.34 0.64 33.93
C THR A 10 -4.47 1.70 33.24
N ARG A 11 -4.82 2.03 31.99
CA ARG A 11 -4.17 3.05 31.16
C ARG A 11 -5.24 3.82 30.39
N ASN A 12 -4.89 5.01 29.93
CA ASN A 12 -5.80 5.83 29.15
C ASN A 12 -6.02 5.21 27.73
N PRO A 13 -7.27 4.95 27.30
CA PRO A 13 -7.56 4.27 26.03
C PRO A 13 -7.18 5.08 24.78
N GLU A 14 -7.08 6.41 24.89
CA GLU A 14 -6.79 7.29 23.75
C GLU A 14 -5.29 7.55 23.58
N THR A 15 -4.59 7.75 24.70
CA THR A 15 -3.18 8.18 24.75
C THR A 15 -2.23 7.07 25.16
N GLY A 16 -2.70 5.98 25.77
CA GLY A 16 -1.88 4.89 26.31
C GLY A 16 -1.10 5.24 27.59
N LEU A 17 -1.26 6.46 28.14
CA LEU A 17 -0.58 6.87 29.36
C LEU A 17 -1.05 6.05 30.57
N LYS A 18 -0.11 5.65 31.42
CA LYS A 18 -0.38 5.01 32.71
C LYS A 18 -0.92 6.06 33.70
N ARG A 19 -2.23 6.30 33.64
CA ARG A 19 -2.96 7.20 34.54
C ARG A 19 -4.20 6.48 35.03
N ALA A 20 -4.37 6.45 36.35
CA ALA A 20 -5.57 5.91 36.97
C ALA A 20 -6.78 6.73 36.52
N SER A 21 -7.68 6.09 35.80
CA SER A 21 -8.96 6.69 35.41
C SER A 21 -10.07 5.67 35.63
N ALA A 22 -11.21 6.16 36.08
CA ALA A 22 -12.39 5.37 36.27
C ALA A 22 -13.62 6.18 35.91
N GLU A 23 -14.63 5.47 35.46
CA GLU A 23 -15.97 5.98 35.21
C GLU A 23 -16.86 5.41 36.29
N VAL A 24 -17.34 6.29 37.18
CA VAL A 24 -18.12 5.89 38.34
C VAL A 24 -19.54 6.41 38.18
N PHE A 25 -20.50 5.53 38.41
CA PHE A 25 -21.93 5.80 38.37
C PHE A 25 -22.52 5.51 39.74
N THR A 26 -23.48 6.34 40.14
CA THR A 26 -24.25 6.15 41.38
C THR A 26 -25.72 6.01 41.04
N PRO A 27 -26.53 5.35 41.87
CA PRO A 27 -27.98 5.27 41.67
C PRO A 27 -28.66 6.65 41.54
N GLU A 28 -28.07 7.68 42.16
CA GLU A 28 -28.63 9.03 42.23
C GLU A 28 -28.20 9.92 41.03
N THR A 29 -27.06 9.62 40.39
CA THR A 29 -26.57 10.34 39.21
C THR A 29 -25.92 9.36 38.22
N PRO A 30 -26.56 9.09 37.06
CA PRO A 30 -26.00 8.27 35.99
C PRO A 30 -25.04 9.09 35.10
N VAL A 31 -24.29 10.02 35.71
CA VAL A 31 -23.34 10.90 35.01
C VAL A 31 -21.94 10.42 35.33
N ARG A 32 -21.09 10.31 34.30
CA ARG A 32 -19.69 9.90 34.43
C ARG A 32 -18.95 10.78 35.43
N GLN A 33 -18.53 10.19 36.56
CA GLN A 33 -17.67 10.87 37.54
C GLN A 33 -16.21 10.43 37.38
N PRO A 34 -15.23 11.34 37.59
CA PRO A 34 -13.81 11.01 37.51
C PRO A 34 -13.38 10.14 38.70
N PHE A 35 -12.28 9.40 38.54
CA PHE A 35 -11.69 8.59 39.60
C PHE A 35 -11.41 9.36 40.91
N LEU A 36 -11.13 10.65 40.83
CA LEU A 36 -10.95 11.51 42.02
C LEU A 36 -12.21 11.53 42.91
N ALA A 37 -13.41 11.50 42.33
CA ALA A 37 -14.66 11.44 43.08
C ALA A 37 -14.79 10.11 43.86
N LEU A 38 -14.30 9.02 43.27
CA LEU A 38 -14.21 7.72 43.95
C LEU A 38 -13.21 7.76 45.10
N GLN A 39 -12.02 8.35 44.90
CA GLN A 39 -11.03 8.50 45.97
C GLN A 39 -11.54 9.33 47.15
N GLN A 40 -12.35 10.36 46.88
CA GLN A 40 -12.94 11.20 47.93
C GLN A 40 -14.08 10.49 48.68
N SER A 41 -14.91 9.72 47.97
CA SER A 41 -16.10 9.10 48.53
C SER A 41 -15.84 7.71 49.14
N PHE A 42 -14.88 6.96 48.58
CA PHE A 42 -14.55 5.58 48.93
C PHE A 42 -13.02 5.32 48.87
N PRO A 43 -12.21 5.95 49.76
CA PRO A 43 -10.74 5.91 49.66
C PRO A 43 -10.15 4.49 49.77
N GLU A 44 -10.69 3.64 50.65
CA GLU A 44 -10.22 2.26 50.83
C GLU A 44 -10.48 1.40 49.58
N VAL A 45 -11.67 1.54 49.00
CA VAL A 45 -12.04 0.84 47.76
C VAL A 45 -11.19 1.31 46.58
N ALA A 46 -10.94 2.62 46.47
CA ALA A 46 -10.08 3.15 45.41
C ALA A 46 -8.65 2.60 45.52
N ALA A 47 -8.11 2.46 46.73
CA ALA A 47 -6.78 1.87 46.94
C ALA A 47 -6.75 0.37 46.59
N GLN A 48 -7.79 -0.39 46.98
CA GLN A 48 -7.92 -1.81 46.61
C GLN A 48 -8.01 -2.00 45.09
N LEU A 49 -8.82 -1.18 44.42
CA LEU A 49 -9.00 -1.23 42.97
C LEU A 49 -7.70 -0.90 42.22
N GLN A 50 -6.95 0.11 42.67
CA GLN A 50 -5.62 0.41 42.13
C GLN A 50 -4.63 -0.73 42.31
N HIS A 51 -4.62 -1.37 43.48
CA HIS A 51 -3.75 -2.51 43.75
C HIS A 51 -4.06 -3.68 42.82
N LEU A 52 -5.34 -4.06 42.74
CA LEU A 52 -5.82 -5.14 41.86
C LEU A 52 -5.51 -4.85 40.39
N ALA A 53 -5.74 -3.62 39.95
CA ALA A 53 -5.43 -3.19 38.59
C ALA A 53 -3.95 -3.38 38.23
N VAL A 54 -3.03 -3.06 39.14
CA VAL A 54 -1.58 -3.26 38.94
C VAL A 54 -1.22 -4.74 38.91
N GLU A 55 -1.80 -5.55 39.80
CA GLU A 55 -1.57 -7.01 39.81
C GLU A 55 -2.07 -7.68 38.54
N GLN A 56 -3.28 -7.33 38.09
CA GLN A 56 -3.87 -7.89 36.88
C GLN A 56 -3.09 -7.48 35.62
N GLU A 57 -2.69 -6.20 35.50
CA GLU A 57 -1.85 -5.74 34.39
C GLU A 57 -0.51 -6.47 34.35
N ARG A 58 0.10 -6.72 35.51
CA ARG A 58 1.34 -7.51 35.60
C ARG A 58 1.15 -8.97 35.21
N GLN A 59 0.06 -9.58 35.64
CA GLN A 59 -0.21 -11.00 35.40
C GLN A 59 -0.59 -11.26 33.93
N LEU A 60 -1.42 -10.41 33.34
CA LEU A 60 -1.89 -10.55 31.96
C LEU A 60 -0.93 -9.91 30.94
N GLY A 61 -0.08 -8.99 31.38
CA GLY A 61 0.89 -8.30 30.52
C GLY A 61 0.22 -7.46 29.46
N ASP A 62 -0.89 -6.80 29.79
CA ASP A 62 -1.61 -5.89 28.90
C ASP A 62 -2.41 -4.85 29.69
N ALA A 63 -2.82 -3.76 29.03
CA ALA A 63 -3.75 -2.80 29.60
C ALA A 63 -5.17 -3.37 29.68
N LEU A 64 -5.87 -3.07 30.77
CA LEU A 64 -7.15 -3.70 31.10
C LEU A 64 -8.22 -2.68 31.45
N VAL A 65 -9.47 -3.12 31.34
CA VAL A 65 -10.65 -2.51 31.94
C VAL A 65 -11.19 -3.45 33.00
N LEU A 66 -11.40 -2.93 34.21
CA LEU A 66 -11.97 -3.66 35.33
C LEU A 66 -13.37 -3.10 35.60
N ASP A 67 -14.40 -3.88 35.34
CA ASP A 67 -15.77 -3.55 35.76
C ASP A 67 -15.92 -3.87 37.24
N PHE A 68 -16.46 -2.94 38.03
CA PHE A 68 -16.58 -3.10 39.48
C PHE A 68 -17.91 -2.57 40.02
N VAL A 69 -18.31 -3.12 41.17
CA VAL A 69 -19.45 -2.67 41.97
C VAL A 69 -18.98 -2.46 43.41
N ILE A 70 -19.51 -1.44 44.05
CA ILE A 70 -19.32 -1.13 45.46
C ILE A 70 -20.64 -1.44 46.15
N GLU A 71 -20.64 -2.42 47.05
CA GLU A 71 -21.80 -2.77 47.86
C GLU A 71 -21.43 -2.76 49.33
N ALA A 72 -22.14 -1.98 50.14
CA ALA A 72 -21.92 -1.91 51.59
C ALA A 72 -20.45 -1.65 51.98
N TRP A 73 -19.77 -0.76 51.24
CA TRP A 73 -18.34 -0.41 51.38
C TRP A 73 -17.34 -1.50 50.95
N ALA A 74 -17.81 -2.61 50.39
CA ALA A 74 -16.95 -3.65 49.83
C ALA A 74 -16.84 -3.51 48.30
N LEU A 75 -15.63 -3.75 47.77
CA LEU A 75 -15.36 -3.84 46.34
C LEU A 75 -15.71 -5.25 45.82
N VAL A 76 -16.49 -5.32 44.76
CA VAL A 76 -16.77 -6.55 44.00
C VAL A 76 -16.31 -6.31 42.56
N LEU A 77 -15.40 -7.15 42.05
CA LEU A 77 -15.02 -7.14 40.64
C LEU A 77 -16.04 -7.92 39.81
N GLY A 78 -16.50 -7.32 38.73
CA GLY A 78 -17.40 -7.91 37.75
C GLY A 78 -16.64 -8.65 36.64
N SER A 79 -15.92 -7.91 35.79
CA SER A 79 -15.11 -8.47 34.71
C SER A 79 -13.74 -7.79 34.62
N VAL A 80 -12.79 -8.48 33.99
CA VAL A 80 -11.47 -7.96 33.63
C VAL A 80 -11.27 -8.26 32.16
N GLU A 81 -11.23 -7.22 31.34
CA GLU A 81 -11.19 -7.31 29.89
C GLU A 81 -9.98 -6.56 29.33
N PRO A 82 -9.42 -6.98 28.18
CA PRO A 82 -8.44 -6.18 27.47
C PRO A 82 -8.99 -4.78 27.14
N LEU A 83 -8.14 -3.77 27.27
CA LEU A 83 -8.51 -2.39 26.97
C LEU A 83 -8.72 -2.20 25.46
N GLU A 84 -9.94 -1.86 25.05
CA GLU A 84 -10.20 -1.23 23.76
C GLU A 84 -9.50 0.14 23.71
N ARG A 85 -8.73 0.38 22.66
CA ARG A 85 -7.75 1.48 22.64
C ARG A 85 -7.51 1.99 21.22
N SER A 86 -7.06 3.24 21.12
CA SER A 86 -6.63 3.82 19.85
C SER A 86 -5.32 3.18 19.36
N SER A 87 -5.02 3.33 18.07
CA SER A 87 -3.75 2.90 17.47
C SER A 87 -2.54 3.47 18.22
N GLN A 88 -2.62 4.76 18.60
CA GLN A 88 -1.55 5.45 19.32
C GLN A 88 -1.38 4.87 20.72
N ALA A 89 -2.49 4.61 21.42
CA ALA A 89 -2.46 3.98 22.73
C ALA A 89 -1.89 2.56 22.66
N ALA A 90 -2.25 1.77 21.64
CA ALA A 90 -1.69 0.43 21.44
C ALA A 90 -0.17 0.43 21.37
N CYS A 91 0.42 1.30 20.54
CA CYS A 91 1.87 1.40 20.42
C CYS A 91 2.51 1.84 21.74
N LYS A 92 1.96 2.88 22.38
CA LYS A 92 2.49 3.40 23.64
C LYS A 92 2.42 2.40 24.79
N ILE A 93 1.33 1.65 24.90
CA ILE A 93 1.14 0.62 25.92
C ILE A 93 2.16 -0.50 25.69
N ALA A 94 2.30 -0.99 24.46
CA ALA A 94 3.25 -2.05 24.14
C ALA A 94 4.70 -1.67 24.52
N VAL A 95 5.13 -0.46 24.15
CA VAL A 95 6.46 0.06 24.50
C VAL A 95 6.63 0.22 26.01
N ALA A 96 5.63 0.76 26.70
CA ALA A 96 5.68 0.96 28.14
C ALA A 96 5.72 -0.36 28.92
N LEU A 97 4.97 -1.39 28.49
CA LEU A 97 5.00 -2.71 29.14
C LEU A 97 6.37 -3.38 29.03
N VAL A 98 7.10 -3.18 27.92
CA VAL A 98 8.50 -3.63 27.78
C VAL A 98 9.42 -2.84 28.72
N ALA A 99 9.27 -1.50 28.76
CA ALA A 99 10.06 -0.65 29.65
C ALA A 99 9.82 -0.98 31.14
N GLU A 100 8.62 -1.42 31.49
CA GLU A 100 8.23 -1.89 32.83
C GLU A 100 8.68 -3.34 33.11
N GLY A 101 9.28 -4.04 32.14
CA GLY A 101 9.73 -5.42 32.27
C GLY A 101 8.59 -6.45 32.38
N LEU A 102 7.37 -6.09 31.96
CA LEU A 102 6.19 -6.95 32.02
C LEU A 102 6.12 -7.91 30.81
N ILE A 103 6.63 -7.48 29.66
CA ILE A 103 6.66 -8.28 28.43
C ILE A 103 8.00 -8.11 27.70
N SER A 104 8.34 -9.05 26.83
CA SER A 104 9.49 -8.96 25.91
C SER A 104 9.17 -8.12 24.66
N ARG A 105 10.20 -7.76 23.88
CA ARG A 105 10.03 -7.00 22.62
C ARG A 105 9.22 -7.80 21.59
N GLU A 106 9.48 -9.09 21.49
CA GLU A 106 8.77 -10.04 20.61
C GLU A 106 7.28 -10.08 20.95
N GLN A 107 6.98 -10.15 22.24
CA GLN A 107 5.62 -10.14 22.76
C GLN A 107 4.92 -8.78 22.57
N ALA A 108 5.66 -7.67 22.54
CA ALA A 108 5.10 -6.35 22.26
C ALA A 108 4.73 -6.21 20.78
N LEU A 109 5.59 -6.67 19.87
CA LEU A 109 5.30 -6.68 18.42
C LEU A 109 4.05 -7.48 18.08
N LEU A 110 3.85 -8.64 18.72
CA LEU A 110 2.67 -9.48 18.50
C LEU A 110 1.36 -8.90 19.08
N ARG A 111 1.44 -7.85 19.90
CA ARG A 111 0.27 -7.19 20.51
C ARG A 111 -0.20 -5.96 19.72
N VAL A 112 0.57 -5.50 18.74
CA VAL A 112 0.20 -4.37 17.90
C VAL A 112 -0.08 -4.89 16.50
N GLU A 113 -1.34 -4.82 16.09
CA GLU A 113 -1.73 -5.21 14.74
C GLU A 113 -1.06 -4.28 13.71
N PRO A 114 -0.52 -4.80 12.59
CA PRO A 114 0.12 -3.97 11.56
C PRO A 114 -0.77 -2.84 11.03
N PHE A 115 -2.08 -3.06 11.03
CA PHE A 115 -3.07 -2.07 10.66
C PHE A 115 -3.03 -0.81 11.53
N GLU A 116 -2.70 -0.92 12.82
CA GLU A 116 -2.61 0.22 13.74
C GLU A 116 -1.49 1.18 13.34
N LEU A 117 -0.38 0.68 12.79
CA LEU A 117 0.70 1.52 12.28
C LEU A 117 0.27 2.24 11.00
N ARG A 118 -0.45 1.53 10.13
CA ARG A 118 -0.98 2.09 8.88
C ARG A 118 -1.99 3.20 9.15
N SER A 119 -2.93 3.00 10.08
CA SER A 119 -3.96 3.99 10.40
C SER A 119 -3.35 5.34 10.80
N MET A 120 -2.18 5.34 11.47
CA MET A 120 -1.45 6.55 11.82
C MET A 120 -0.85 7.29 10.63
N LEU A 121 -0.47 6.56 9.58
CA LEU A 121 0.08 7.09 8.33
C LEU A 121 -1.02 7.61 7.40
N MET A 122 -2.28 7.22 7.63
CA MET A 122 -3.39 7.75 6.85
C MET A 122 -3.54 9.24 7.12
N GLY A 123 -3.80 10.00 6.06
CA GLY A 123 -3.93 11.45 6.14
C GLY A 123 -5.03 11.86 7.12
N ARG A 124 -4.93 13.10 7.61
CA ARG A 124 -5.96 13.75 8.44
C ARG A 124 -6.38 15.05 7.76
N LEU A 125 -7.62 15.49 7.99
CA LEU A 125 -8.03 16.83 7.61
C LEU A 125 -7.25 17.86 8.43
N GLU A 126 -6.69 18.87 7.77
CA GLU A 126 -5.96 19.94 8.47
C GLU A 126 -6.88 20.82 9.31
N ASP A 127 -7.97 21.29 8.68
CA ASP A 127 -8.98 22.13 9.31
C ASP A 127 -10.35 21.70 8.77
N PRO A 128 -11.02 20.73 9.42
CA PRO A 128 -12.30 20.23 8.95
C PRO A 128 -13.36 21.33 9.05
N PRO A 129 -14.06 21.68 7.95
CA PRO A 129 -15.11 22.68 8.01
C PRO A 129 -16.28 22.21 8.89
N ALA A 130 -17.03 23.16 9.46
CA ALA A 130 -18.21 22.86 10.26
C ALA A 130 -19.37 22.28 9.41
N GLU A 131 -19.43 22.67 8.13
CA GLU A 131 -20.41 22.18 7.16
C GLU A 131 -19.90 20.92 6.48
N PHE A 132 -20.68 19.84 6.54
CA PHE A 132 -20.42 18.55 5.92
C PHE A 132 -21.63 18.15 5.08
N LEU A 133 -21.41 17.35 4.03
CA LEU A 133 -22.49 16.84 3.17
C LEU A 133 -23.37 15.89 3.98
N PHE A 134 -22.74 14.86 4.56
CA PHE A 134 -23.41 13.88 5.40
C PHE A 134 -22.40 13.19 6.32
N ARG A 135 -22.93 12.41 7.26
CA ARG A 135 -22.14 11.57 8.16
C ARG A 135 -22.62 10.13 8.07
N GLY A 136 -21.69 9.23 7.76
CA GLY A 136 -21.92 7.79 7.77
C GLY A 136 -21.27 7.08 8.95
N GLU A 137 -21.39 5.75 8.97
CA GLU A 137 -20.71 4.89 9.93
C GLU A 137 -19.30 4.54 9.42
N SER A 138 -18.30 4.68 10.29
CA SER A 138 -16.92 4.29 9.99
C SER A 138 -16.80 2.77 9.89
N LEU A 139 -16.47 2.26 8.70
CA LEU A 139 -16.10 0.85 8.53
C LEU A 139 -14.58 0.67 8.55
N MET A 140 -13.84 1.65 8.03
CA MET A 140 -12.39 1.69 8.00
C MET A 140 -11.92 3.16 8.06
N GLY A 141 -11.13 3.54 9.07
CA GLY A 141 -10.68 4.92 9.31
C GLY A 141 -9.74 5.53 8.26
N GLY A 142 -9.29 6.76 8.48
CA GLY A 142 -8.42 7.49 7.56
C GLY A 142 -9.15 8.49 6.67
N VAL A 143 -8.40 9.35 5.99
CA VAL A 143 -8.96 10.43 5.16
C VAL A 143 -8.59 10.21 3.69
N ALA A 144 -9.55 10.45 2.80
CA ALA A 144 -9.36 10.38 1.36
C ALA A 144 -10.07 11.54 0.67
N SER A 145 -9.46 12.08 -0.37
CA SER A 145 -10.07 13.07 -1.25
C SER A 145 -10.02 12.59 -2.69
N GLY A 146 -11.06 12.88 -3.47
CA GLY A 146 -11.13 12.53 -4.88
C GLY A 146 -12.51 12.68 -5.49
N ARG A 147 -12.60 12.39 -6.79
CA ARG A 147 -13.84 12.41 -7.55
C ARG A 147 -14.66 11.14 -7.34
N ILE A 148 -15.97 11.28 -7.18
CA ILE A 148 -16.90 10.15 -7.11
C ILE A 148 -16.89 9.37 -8.42
N VAL A 149 -16.67 8.07 -8.32
CA VAL A 149 -16.80 7.09 -9.40
C VAL A 149 -17.73 5.97 -8.97
N PHE A 150 -18.49 5.41 -9.91
CA PHE A 150 -19.49 4.37 -9.64
C PHE A 150 -19.03 2.97 -10.08
N SER A 151 -17.84 2.86 -10.68
CA SER A 151 -17.29 1.60 -11.14
C SER A 151 -15.77 1.57 -11.06
N PHE A 152 -15.22 0.37 -10.91
CA PHE A 152 -13.77 0.14 -10.92
C PHE A 152 -13.12 0.54 -12.24
N ARG A 153 -13.80 0.31 -13.38
CA ARG A 153 -13.28 0.72 -14.69
C ARG A 153 -13.09 2.24 -14.78
N GLN A 154 -13.99 3.01 -14.20
CA GLN A 154 -13.84 4.47 -14.12
C GLN A 154 -12.64 4.85 -13.25
N ALA A 155 -12.48 4.21 -12.08
CA ALA A 155 -11.29 4.43 -11.24
C ALA A 155 -9.99 4.05 -11.97
N GLU A 156 -10.01 2.99 -12.80
CA GLU A 156 -8.86 2.55 -13.60
C GLU A 156 -8.49 3.50 -14.73
N GLY A 157 -9.48 4.15 -15.36
CA GLY A 157 -9.25 5.11 -16.43
C GLY A 157 -8.90 6.52 -15.92
N SER A 158 -9.07 6.78 -14.63
CA SER A 158 -8.85 8.10 -14.04
C SER A 158 -7.37 8.34 -13.74
N LEU A 159 -6.89 9.53 -14.11
CA LEU A 159 -5.60 10.07 -13.67
C LEU A 159 -5.72 10.85 -12.34
N GLU A 160 -6.94 11.14 -11.90
CA GLU A 160 -7.23 11.88 -10.67
C GLU A 160 -7.63 10.93 -9.53
N PRO A 161 -7.37 11.32 -8.26
CA PRO A 161 -7.83 10.59 -7.09
C PRO A 161 -9.33 10.30 -7.16
N SER A 162 -9.71 9.06 -6.87
CA SER A 162 -11.07 8.56 -7.05
C SER A 162 -11.65 8.02 -5.75
N ILE A 163 -12.89 8.36 -5.46
CA ILE A 163 -13.70 7.82 -4.37
C ILE A 163 -14.76 6.90 -4.97
N LEU A 164 -14.69 5.61 -4.68
CA LEU A 164 -15.66 4.64 -5.19
C LEU A 164 -16.94 4.70 -4.36
N PHE A 165 -18.06 4.99 -5.01
CA PHE A 165 -19.39 4.77 -4.44
C PHE A 165 -19.95 3.45 -4.97
N CYS A 166 -20.25 2.51 -4.06
CA CYS A 166 -20.75 1.19 -4.44
C CYS A 166 -21.90 0.71 -3.54
N GLU A 167 -22.77 -0.15 -4.10
CA GLU A 167 -23.89 -0.72 -3.34
C GLU A 167 -23.41 -1.70 -2.26
N ARG A 168 -22.41 -2.52 -2.59
CA ARG A 168 -21.90 -3.55 -1.69
C ARG A 168 -20.44 -3.88 -1.95
N LEU A 169 -19.67 -3.99 -0.88
CA LEU A 169 -18.30 -4.52 -0.91
C LEU A 169 -18.29 -6.05 -0.91
N THR A 170 -17.48 -6.64 -1.79
CA THR A 170 -17.24 -8.09 -1.86
C THR A 170 -15.74 -8.41 -1.85
N TYR A 171 -15.38 -9.59 -1.36
CA TYR A 171 -13.97 -10.04 -1.27
C TYR A 171 -13.28 -10.18 -2.64
N ALA A 172 -14.05 -10.33 -3.73
CA ALA A 172 -13.53 -10.54 -5.08
C ALA A 172 -12.89 -9.29 -5.71
N GLN A 173 -12.97 -8.12 -5.06
CA GLN A 173 -12.65 -6.83 -5.67
C GLN A 173 -11.28 -6.25 -5.26
N ARG A 174 -10.40 -7.04 -4.61
CA ARG A 174 -9.16 -6.52 -4.00
C ARG A 174 -8.22 -5.84 -5.01
N GLY A 175 -7.94 -6.44 -6.17
CA GLY A 175 -7.00 -5.88 -7.15
C GLY A 175 -7.48 -4.56 -7.78
N ALA A 176 -8.79 -4.37 -7.87
CA ALA A 176 -9.38 -3.16 -8.44
C ALA A 176 -9.41 -1.96 -7.45
N LEU A 177 -9.15 -2.21 -6.16
CA LEU A 177 -9.16 -1.20 -5.10
C LEU A 177 -7.83 -0.44 -4.97
N ASP A 178 -6.76 -0.91 -5.63
CA ASP A 178 -5.45 -0.26 -5.60
C ASP A 178 -5.46 1.15 -6.22
N ARG A 179 -6.41 1.41 -7.12
CA ARG A 179 -6.57 2.72 -7.79
C ARG A 179 -7.60 3.64 -7.14
N VAL A 180 -8.33 3.15 -6.14
CA VAL A 180 -9.33 3.93 -5.41
C VAL A 180 -8.71 4.49 -4.12
N HIS A 181 -8.98 5.76 -3.81
CA HIS A 181 -8.42 6.44 -2.65
C HIS A 181 -9.30 6.32 -1.41
N GLY A 182 -10.62 6.16 -1.57
CA GLY A 182 -11.58 5.92 -0.49
C GLY A 182 -12.89 5.33 -1.02
N ILE A 183 -13.71 4.78 -0.13
CA ILE A 183 -14.88 3.98 -0.49
C ILE A 183 -16.10 4.45 0.31
N LEU A 184 -17.16 4.78 -0.40
CA LEU A 184 -18.49 4.96 0.16
C LEU A 184 -19.32 3.73 -0.21
N VAL A 185 -19.92 3.08 0.78
CA VAL A 185 -20.70 1.86 0.56
C VAL A 185 -22.07 1.98 1.20
N ARG A 186 -23.11 1.42 0.56
CA ARG A 186 -24.47 1.41 1.14
C ARG A 186 -24.72 0.23 2.07
N SER A 187 -24.07 -0.90 1.82
CA SER A 187 -24.21 -2.11 2.64
C SER A 187 -22.97 -3.00 2.57
N GLY A 188 -22.65 -3.70 3.67
CA GLY A 188 -21.56 -4.68 3.63
C GLY A 188 -21.01 -4.99 5.02
N PRO A 189 -20.37 -6.15 5.19
CA PRO A 189 -19.74 -6.48 6.46
C PRO A 189 -18.50 -5.60 6.68
N ALA A 190 -18.34 -5.04 7.88
CA ALA A 190 -17.17 -4.24 8.27
C ALA A 190 -15.84 -4.98 8.00
N LEU A 191 -15.85 -6.32 8.09
CA LEU A 191 -14.70 -7.15 7.76
C LEU A 191 -14.24 -6.97 6.30
N ALA A 192 -15.16 -6.91 5.33
CA ALA A 192 -14.80 -6.70 3.92
C ALA A 192 -14.16 -5.33 3.71
N ALA A 193 -14.65 -4.29 4.39
CA ALA A 193 -14.08 -2.94 4.36
C ALA A 193 -12.64 -2.91 4.92
N ARG A 194 -12.35 -3.65 5.99
CA ARG A 194 -10.97 -3.71 6.52
C ARG A 194 -9.99 -4.34 5.53
N HIS A 195 -10.44 -5.29 4.72
CA HIS A 195 -9.62 -5.90 3.67
C HIS A 195 -9.40 -5.01 2.44
N THR A 196 -10.21 -3.96 2.24
CA THR A 196 -9.96 -2.99 1.16
C THR A 196 -8.77 -2.12 1.44
N GLU A 197 -8.40 -1.97 2.73
CA GLU A 197 -7.26 -1.19 3.14
C GLU A 197 -7.37 0.31 2.75
N ARG A 198 -8.57 0.79 2.39
CA ARG A 198 -8.89 2.18 2.02
C ARG A 198 -9.91 2.78 2.99
N PRO A 199 -9.86 4.10 3.26
CA PRO A 199 -10.88 4.82 4.03
C PRO A 199 -12.26 4.42 3.55
N CYS A 200 -13.12 3.94 4.46
CA CYS A 200 -14.41 3.36 4.10
C CYS A 200 -15.51 3.80 5.05
N VAL A 201 -16.55 4.41 4.48
CA VAL A 201 -17.73 4.90 5.20
C VAL A 201 -18.98 4.22 4.67
N LEU A 202 -19.77 3.66 5.58
CA LEU A 202 -21.11 3.17 5.31
C LEU A 202 -22.08 4.35 5.31
N VAL A 203 -22.80 4.55 4.20
CA VAL A 203 -23.68 5.69 3.99
C VAL A 203 -25.10 5.24 3.66
N ALA A 204 -26.09 5.88 4.28
CA ALA A 204 -27.51 5.58 4.06
C ALA A 204 -28.09 6.62 3.09
N GLU A 205 -28.36 6.20 1.85
CA GLU A 205 -29.00 6.96 0.75
C GLU A 205 -28.59 8.44 0.59
N GLU A 206 -27.59 8.71 -0.23
CA GLU A 206 -27.13 10.07 -0.54
C GLU A 206 -27.09 10.32 -2.06
N GLN A 207 -27.42 11.55 -2.48
CA GLN A 207 -27.28 11.99 -3.87
C GLN A 207 -25.85 12.50 -4.09
N LEU A 208 -24.98 11.60 -4.53
CA LEU A 208 -23.64 11.93 -5.03
C LEU A 208 -23.66 11.97 -6.56
N GLU A 209 -23.03 12.96 -7.16
CA GLU A 209 -22.93 13.09 -8.62
C GLU A 209 -21.62 12.50 -9.14
N GLU A 210 -21.64 11.90 -10.34
CA GLU A 210 -20.43 11.38 -10.97
C GLU A 210 -19.44 12.52 -11.21
N GLY A 211 -18.17 12.32 -10.84
CA GLY A 211 -17.14 13.33 -10.99
C GLY A 211 -17.16 14.44 -9.92
N GLN A 212 -18.16 14.45 -9.03
CA GLN A 212 -18.18 15.38 -7.89
C GLN A 212 -16.96 15.13 -7.01
N TRP A 213 -16.24 16.20 -6.65
CA TRP A 213 -15.13 16.10 -5.72
C TRP A 213 -15.65 16.05 -4.29
N VAL A 214 -15.21 15.05 -3.53
CA VAL A 214 -15.50 14.91 -2.11
C VAL A 214 -14.23 14.61 -1.32
N THR A 215 -14.21 15.06 -0.07
CA THR A 215 -13.23 14.62 0.92
C THR A 215 -13.94 13.90 2.05
N MET A 216 -13.53 12.67 2.37
CA MET A 216 -14.08 11.90 3.49
C MET A 216 -13.06 11.77 4.60
N ASP A 217 -13.48 11.95 5.85
CA ASP A 217 -12.79 11.43 7.02
C ASP A 217 -13.54 10.21 7.54
N ALA A 218 -13.07 9.04 7.12
CA ALA A 218 -13.68 7.80 7.50
C ALA A 218 -13.42 7.45 8.98
N SER A 219 -12.51 8.13 9.67
CA SER A 219 -12.29 7.93 11.12
C SER A 219 -13.46 8.49 11.93
N THR A 220 -14.05 9.59 11.46
CA THR A 220 -15.18 10.28 12.10
C THR A 220 -16.52 9.99 11.42
N GLY A 221 -16.46 9.53 10.17
CA GLY A 221 -17.59 9.24 9.30
C GLY A 221 -18.08 10.46 8.51
N TYR A 222 -17.43 11.62 8.64
CA TYR A 222 -17.84 12.84 7.94
C TYR A 222 -17.39 12.86 6.49
N VAL A 223 -18.27 13.31 5.60
CA VAL A 223 -17.96 13.54 4.18
C VAL A 223 -18.25 14.99 3.84
N TYR A 224 -17.31 15.63 3.15
CA TYR A 224 -17.28 17.04 2.83
C TYR A 224 -17.27 17.25 1.32
N ALA A 225 -17.82 18.39 0.88
CA ALA A 225 -17.73 18.80 -0.51
C ALA A 225 -16.34 19.37 -0.82
N GLY A 226 -15.82 19.05 -2.02
CA GLY A 226 -14.58 19.63 -2.53
C GLY A 226 -13.30 18.92 -2.10
N ASP A 227 -12.18 19.42 -2.64
CA ASP A 227 -10.82 18.98 -2.36
C ASP A 227 -10.29 19.71 -1.13
N LEU A 228 -10.35 19.08 0.04
CA LEU A 228 -9.89 19.68 1.29
C LEU A 228 -8.42 19.30 1.55
N PRO A 229 -7.61 20.24 2.08
CA PRO A 229 -6.21 19.98 2.35
C PRO A 229 -6.03 18.88 3.38
N LEU A 230 -5.22 17.90 3.02
CA LEU A 230 -4.87 16.75 3.84
C LEU A 230 -3.48 16.94 4.43
N ARG A 231 -3.32 16.66 5.72
CA ARG A 231 -2.02 16.48 6.34
C ARG A 231 -1.66 15.00 6.32
N GLY A 232 -0.45 14.69 5.87
CA GLY A 232 0.10 13.35 5.97
C GLY A 232 0.08 12.83 7.41
N GLY A 233 -0.28 11.57 7.59
CA GLY A 233 -0.15 10.92 8.87
C GLY A 233 1.32 10.73 9.25
N GLU A 234 1.64 10.82 10.53
CA GLU A 234 2.99 10.59 11.04
C GLU A 234 2.99 9.48 12.08
N LEU A 235 4.02 8.63 12.04
CA LEU A 235 4.26 7.66 13.09
C LEU A 235 4.66 8.34 14.39
N THR A 236 4.03 7.91 15.48
CA THR A 236 4.41 8.32 16.83
C THR A 236 5.80 7.82 17.20
N ALA A 237 6.43 8.43 18.21
CA ALA A 237 7.73 7.97 18.70
C ALA A 237 7.69 6.50 19.16
N ASP A 238 6.61 6.09 19.83
CA ASP A 238 6.41 4.70 20.27
C ASP A 238 6.25 3.73 19.09
N ALA A 239 5.55 4.14 18.02
CA ALA A 239 5.45 3.35 16.80
C ALA A 239 6.81 3.15 16.11
N LYS A 240 7.67 4.19 16.10
CA LYS A 240 9.04 4.09 15.56
C LYS A 240 9.90 3.10 16.36
N ILE A 241 9.80 3.12 17.71
CA ILE A 241 10.49 2.15 18.57
C ILE A 241 10.07 0.71 18.25
N LEU A 242 8.77 0.47 18.02
CA LEU A 242 8.29 -0.85 17.62
C LEU A 242 8.86 -1.27 16.25
N LEU A 243 8.90 -0.35 15.27
CA LEU A 243 9.52 -0.64 13.98
C LEU A 243 11.01 -0.95 14.11
N ASP A 244 11.75 -0.23 14.97
CA ASP A 244 13.16 -0.51 15.25
C ASP A 244 13.33 -1.93 15.82
N TRP A 245 12.48 -2.36 16.75
CA TRP A 245 12.50 -3.74 17.27
C TRP A 245 12.14 -4.77 16.19
N ALA A 246 11.20 -4.45 15.31
CA ALA A 246 10.84 -5.31 14.19
C ALA A 246 12.02 -5.46 13.20
N ASP A 247 12.74 -4.38 12.94
CA ASP A 247 13.94 -4.35 12.11
C ASP A 247 15.09 -5.18 12.70
N GLU A 248 15.28 -5.15 14.02
CA GLU A 248 16.27 -5.97 14.72
C GLU A 248 15.95 -7.47 14.65
N LEU A 249 14.66 -7.85 14.68
CA LEU A 249 14.21 -9.24 14.79
C LEU A 249 13.92 -9.91 13.45
N ARG A 250 13.59 -9.15 12.41
CA ARG A 250 13.22 -9.71 11.11
C ARG A 250 14.41 -10.38 10.42
N LYS A 251 14.10 -11.41 9.64
CA LYS A 251 15.06 -12.16 8.82
C LYS A 251 14.98 -11.83 7.33
N VAL A 252 14.04 -10.97 6.97
CA VAL A 252 13.75 -10.60 5.57
C VAL A 252 14.12 -9.15 5.36
N GLU A 253 14.69 -8.83 4.21
CA GLU A 253 14.91 -7.46 3.76
C GLU A 253 13.56 -6.85 3.29
N ILE A 254 13.29 -5.60 3.65
CA ILE A 254 12.08 -4.89 3.19
C ILE A 254 12.49 -3.86 2.15
N ARG A 255 11.97 -4.02 0.92
CA ARG A 255 12.19 -3.09 -0.19
C ARG A 255 10.86 -2.53 -0.67
N ALA A 256 10.89 -1.34 -1.28
CA ALA A 256 9.70 -0.68 -1.79
C ALA A 256 9.40 -1.06 -3.24
N ASN A 257 8.12 -1.08 -3.57
CA ASN A 257 7.68 -1.01 -4.96
C ASN A 257 7.48 0.48 -5.30
N VAL A 258 8.07 0.95 -6.39
CA VAL A 258 8.01 2.35 -6.80
C VAL A 258 7.67 2.43 -8.29
N ALA A 259 6.83 3.39 -8.65
CA ALA A 259 6.43 3.73 -10.00
C ALA A 259 6.77 5.18 -10.35
N THR A 260 6.99 6.02 -9.33
CA THR A 260 7.34 7.44 -9.49
C THR A 260 8.60 7.82 -8.72
N LEU A 261 9.16 8.97 -9.07
CA LEU A 261 10.30 9.53 -8.37
C LEU A 261 9.96 9.95 -6.93
N GLU A 262 8.74 10.42 -6.70
CA GLU A 262 8.28 10.80 -5.37
C GLU A 262 8.23 9.59 -4.43
N GLU A 263 7.71 8.46 -4.92
CA GLU A 263 7.72 7.20 -4.18
C GLU A 263 9.14 6.70 -3.90
N ALA A 264 10.06 6.83 -4.86
CA ALA A 264 11.47 6.49 -4.67
C ALA A 264 12.14 7.34 -3.59
N ARG A 265 11.79 8.63 -3.48
CA ARG A 265 12.29 9.54 -2.42
C ARG A 265 11.67 9.26 -1.06
N LEU A 266 10.41 8.83 -1.01
CA LEU A 266 9.68 8.54 0.22
C LEU A 266 10.07 7.18 0.83
N ALA A 267 10.28 6.17 -0.01
CA ALA A 267 10.62 4.81 0.39
C ALA A 267 11.69 4.71 1.50
N PRO A 268 12.88 5.32 1.40
CA PRO A 268 13.89 5.23 2.45
C PRO A 268 13.47 5.95 3.76
N GLN A 269 12.63 6.98 3.67
CA GLN A 269 12.11 7.70 4.86
C GLN A 269 11.14 6.82 5.66
N LEU A 270 10.51 5.84 5.01
CA LEU A 270 9.64 4.83 5.62
C LEU A 270 10.39 3.54 6.00
N GLY A 271 11.73 3.51 5.90
CA GLY A 271 12.56 2.37 6.30
C GLY A 271 12.81 1.33 5.21
N ALA A 272 12.42 1.58 3.95
CA ALA A 272 12.76 0.67 2.86
C ALA A 272 14.28 0.62 2.62
N GLN A 273 14.81 -0.58 2.44
CA GLN A 273 16.25 -0.85 2.31
C GLN A 273 16.73 -0.88 0.84
N GLY A 274 15.84 -0.52 -0.08
CA GLY A 274 16.05 -0.53 -1.52
C GLY A 274 14.73 -0.55 -2.26
N VAL A 275 14.81 -0.71 -3.58
CA VAL A 275 13.67 -0.86 -4.47
C VAL A 275 13.57 -2.32 -4.92
N GLY A 276 12.46 -2.96 -4.57
CA GLY A 276 12.15 -4.36 -4.89
C GLY A 276 11.47 -4.51 -6.24
N LEU A 277 10.78 -3.46 -6.70
CA LEU A 277 10.17 -3.40 -8.03
C LEU A 277 10.03 -1.95 -8.48
N CYS A 278 10.74 -1.59 -9.54
CA CYS A 278 10.44 -0.41 -10.34
C CYS A 278 9.84 -0.85 -11.68
N ARG A 279 8.63 -0.36 -11.96
CA ARG A 279 7.89 -0.63 -13.20
C ARG A 279 8.28 0.40 -14.25
N ILE A 280 8.93 -0.01 -15.34
CA ILE A 280 9.42 0.92 -16.37
C ILE A 280 8.29 1.50 -17.25
N GLU A 281 7.12 0.86 -17.27
CA GLU A 281 5.95 1.24 -18.07
C GLU A 281 5.48 2.67 -17.76
N SER A 282 5.58 3.09 -16.49
CA SER A 282 5.22 4.45 -16.08
C SER A 282 6.11 5.49 -16.75
N LEU A 283 7.39 5.17 -16.97
CA LEU A 283 8.34 6.05 -17.64
C LEU A 283 7.99 6.24 -19.12
N PHE A 284 7.45 5.22 -19.79
CA PHE A 284 7.01 5.36 -21.19
C PHE A 284 5.73 6.19 -21.34
N GLN A 285 4.91 6.27 -20.30
CA GLN A 285 3.58 6.90 -20.33
C GLN A 285 3.58 8.36 -19.88
N ILE A 286 4.76 8.95 -19.60
CA ILE A 286 4.86 10.37 -19.25
C ILE A 286 4.41 11.22 -20.45
N SER A 287 3.54 12.20 -20.21
CA SER A 287 2.81 12.95 -21.26
C SER A 287 3.71 13.54 -22.35
N HIS A 288 4.91 14.02 -22.01
CA HIS A 288 5.84 14.61 -23.00
C HIS A 288 6.55 13.56 -23.86
N ARG A 289 6.72 12.32 -23.36
CA ARG A 289 7.42 11.22 -24.04
C ARG A 289 6.48 10.34 -24.84
N LEU A 290 5.22 10.25 -24.41
CA LEU A 290 4.23 9.36 -25.00
C LEU A 290 4.15 9.46 -26.55
N PRO A 291 4.17 10.65 -27.18
CA PRO A 291 4.15 10.75 -28.65
C PRO A 291 5.39 10.13 -29.31
N LEU A 292 6.57 10.28 -28.69
CA LEU A 292 7.82 9.67 -29.17
C LEU A 292 7.76 8.14 -29.03
N PHE A 293 7.24 7.64 -27.90
CA PHE A 293 7.07 6.22 -27.69
C PHE A 293 6.10 5.59 -28.71
N GLN A 294 4.96 6.23 -28.97
CA GLN A 294 4.01 5.82 -30.01
C GLN A 294 4.69 5.72 -31.39
N LYS A 295 5.45 6.76 -31.77
CA LYS A 295 6.19 6.79 -33.04
C LYS A 295 7.19 5.64 -33.15
N VAL A 296 8.01 5.41 -32.11
CA VAL A 296 9.01 4.34 -32.09
C VAL A 296 8.35 2.96 -32.11
N LEU A 297 7.27 2.77 -31.36
CA LEU A 297 6.53 1.50 -31.36
C LEU A 297 6.01 1.16 -32.76
N ARG A 298 5.44 2.14 -33.48
CA ARG A 298 5.01 1.95 -34.88
C ARG A 298 6.18 1.54 -35.78
N GLN A 299 7.33 2.20 -35.66
CA GLN A 299 8.54 1.86 -36.45
C GLN A 299 9.04 0.44 -36.16
N ILE A 300 9.03 0.03 -34.89
CA ILE A 300 9.43 -1.32 -34.49
C ILE A 300 8.52 -2.38 -35.10
N CYS A 301 7.20 -2.17 -35.08
CA CYS A 301 6.24 -3.15 -35.55
C CYS A 301 6.12 -3.19 -37.08
N HIS A 302 6.22 -2.05 -37.77
CA HIS A 302 6.00 -1.98 -39.22
C HIS A 302 7.28 -1.98 -40.06
N GLU A 303 8.34 -1.35 -39.59
CA GLU A 303 9.49 -0.99 -40.43
C GLU A 303 10.74 -1.81 -40.10
N LYS A 304 10.63 -2.80 -39.20
CA LYS A 304 11.77 -3.60 -38.70
C LYS A 304 12.96 -2.71 -38.33
N LEU A 305 12.70 -1.75 -37.45
CA LEU A 305 13.64 -0.73 -37.03
C LEU A 305 15.01 -1.30 -36.60
N GLU A 306 16.11 -0.89 -37.24
CA GLU A 306 17.46 -1.22 -36.77
C GLU A 306 17.98 -0.19 -35.75
N ARG A 307 17.99 1.10 -36.14
CA ARG A 307 18.29 2.27 -35.29
C ARG A 307 17.81 3.52 -36.03
N SER A 308 17.23 4.48 -35.31
CA SER A 308 16.76 5.77 -35.85
C SER A 308 17.09 6.90 -34.86
N SER A 309 16.92 8.16 -35.30
CA SER A 309 16.99 9.31 -34.38
C SER A 309 15.95 9.22 -33.26
N ASP A 310 14.75 8.72 -33.57
CA ASP A 310 13.67 8.56 -32.58
C ASP A 310 14.03 7.48 -31.54
N TYR A 311 14.64 6.38 -31.99
CA TYR A 311 15.17 5.32 -31.11
C TYR A 311 16.22 5.88 -30.14
N ASP A 312 17.19 6.64 -30.64
CA ASP A 312 18.27 7.21 -29.84
C ASP A 312 17.72 8.26 -28.86
N GLN A 313 16.76 9.09 -29.30
CA GLN A 313 16.08 10.06 -28.44
C GLN A 313 15.30 9.37 -27.32
N LEU A 314 14.49 8.36 -27.63
CA LEU A 314 13.71 7.64 -26.61
C LEU A 314 14.61 6.95 -25.60
N THR A 315 15.71 6.36 -26.06
CA THR A 315 16.73 5.74 -25.20
C THR A 315 17.37 6.77 -24.27
N PHE A 316 17.67 7.96 -24.79
CA PHE A 316 18.26 9.04 -24.00
C PHE A 316 17.30 9.56 -22.93
N GLU A 317 16.06 9.90 -23.30
CA GLU A 317 15.06 10.39 -22.34
C GLU A 317 14.80 9.36 -21.23
N LEU A 318 14.65 8.09 -21.59
CA LEU A 318 14.48 7.02 -20.60
C LEU A 318 15.69 6.87 -19.67
N SER A 319 16.91 7.07 -20.19
CA SER A 319 18.13 7.01 -19.37
C SER A 319 18.20 8.12 -18.33
N GLN A 320 17.65 9.30 -18.63
CA GLN A 320 17.63 10.42 -17.69
C GLN A 320 16.72 10.10 -16.50
N ASP A 321 15.51 9.60 -16.76
CA ASP A 321 14.58 9.22 -15.70
C ASP A 321 15.13 8.09 -14.82
N VAL A 322 15.71 7.06 -15.44
CA VAL A 322 16.33 5.96 -14.69
C VAL A 322 17.50 6.48 -13.86
N SER A 323 18.31 7.40 -14.39
CA SER A 323 19.40 8.02 -13.62
C SER A 323 18.87 8.80 -12.41
N GLU A 324 17.74 9.50 -12.55
CA GLU A 324 17.12 10.23 -11.44
C GLU A 324 16.60 9.27 -10.36
N LEU A 325 15.93 8.18 -10.77
CA LEU A 325 15.48 7.12 -9.86
C LEU A 325 16.64 6.46 -9.10
N LEU A 326 17.73 6.13 -9.81
CA LEU A 326 18.93 5.55 -9.18
C LEU A 326 19.58 6.53 -8.21
N SER A 327 19.65 7.82 -8.55
CA SER A 327 20.27 8.84 -7.68
C SER A 327 19.50 9.13 -6.39
N THR A 328 18.19 8.88 -6.39
CA THR A 328 17.30 9.11 -5.23
C THR A 328 17.14 7.88 -4.34
N THR A 329 17.58 6.71 -4.81
CA THR A 329 17.44 5.46 -4.08
C THR A 329 18.68 5.14 -3.26
N VAL A 330 18.47 4.62 -2.06
CA VAL A 330 19.53 4.03 -1.23
C VAL A 330 19.35 2.52 -1.21
N GLY A 331 20.43 1.77 -1.44
CA GLY A 331 20.41 0.30 -1.43
C GLY A 331 20.22 -0.33 -2.82
N PRO A 332 19.88 -1.63 -2.89
CA PRO A 332 19.67 -2.33 -4.14
C PRO A 332 18.47 -1.78 -4.92
N PHE A 333 18.54 -1.82 -6.24
CA PHE A 333 17.46 -1.34 -7.13
C PHE A 333 17.09 -2.42 -8.14
N ASN A 334 15.85 -2.91 -8.08
CA ASN A 334 15.31 -3.88 -9.03
C ASN A 334 14.36 -3.21 -10.01
N LEU A 335 14.70 -3.26 -11.30
CA LEU A 335 13.92 -2.68 -12.39
C LEU A 335 13.35 -3.80 -13.27
N ARG A 336 12.03 -3.77 -13.47
CA ARG A 336 11.32 -4.71 -14.35
C ARG A 336 11.17 -4.09 -15.74
N LEU A 337 11.55 -4.86 -16.76
CA LEU A 337 11.33 -4.47 -18.15
C LEU A 337 9.84 -4.37 -18.49
N LEU A 338 9.55 -3.74 -19.63
CA LEU A 338 8.21 -3.43 -20.10
C LEU A 338 7.31 -4.67 -20.11
N ASP A 339 6.28 -4.59 -19.30
CA ASP A 339 5.16 -5.49 -19.21
C ASP A 339 3.88 -4.65 -19.37
N ALA A 340 3.58 -4.37 -20.64
CA ALA A 340 2.35 -3.69 -21.03
C ALA A 340 1.50 -4.64 -21.89
N PRO A 341 0.21 -4.85 -21.56
CA PRO A 341 -0.74 -5.50 -22.44
C PRO A 341 -0.98 -4.61 -23.66
N LEU A 342 -0.29 -4.91 -24.76
CA LEU A 342 -0.19 -4.03 -25.91
C LEU A 342 -1.56 -3.68 -26.49
N SER A 343 -2.47 -4.65 -26.52
CA SER A 343 -3.84 -4.49 -27.00
C SER A 343 -4.69 -3.53 -26.15
N GLN A 344 -4.48 -3.49 -24.82
CA GLN A 344 -5.15 -2.55 -23.93
C GLN A 344 -4.57 -1.15 -24.11
N MET A 345 -3.24 -1.04 -24.21
CA MET A 345 -2.56 0.22 -24.44
C MET A 345 -2.97 0.86 -25.78
N LEU A 346 -3.02 0.07 -26.86
CA LEU A 346 -3.46 0.53 -28.17
C LEU A 346 -4.94 0.97 -28.18
N ARG A 347 -5.83 0.23 -27.50
CA ARG A 347 -7.24 0.64 -27.33
C ARG A 347 -7.34 1.98 -26.64
N HIS A 348 -6.62 2.15 -25.53
CA HIS A 348 -6.60 3.41 -24.80
C HIS A 348 -6.09 4.57 -25.66
N TRP A 349 -5.00 4.39 -26.41
CA TRP A 349 -4.49 5.44 -27.30
C TRP A 349 -5.46 5.79 -28.42
N ARG A 350 -6.19 4.81 -28.98
CA ARG A 350 -7.21 5.07 -30.00
C ARG A 350 -8.35 5.94 -29.48
N GLU A 351 -8.67 5.81 -28.19
CA GLU A 351 -9.74 6.59 -27.55
C GLU A 351 -9.29 7.96 -27.05
N THR A 352 -8.01 8.12 -26.70
CA THR A 352 -7.51 9.29 -25.95
C THR A 352 -6.46 10.13 -26.68
N SER A 353 -5.82 9.61 -27.72
CA SER A 353 -4.76 10.31 -28.46
C SER A 353 -5.22 10.78 -29.83
N ASP A 354 -4.61 11.85 -30.34
CA ASP A 354 -4.85 12.38 -31.71
C ASP A 354 -4.12 11.56 -32.80
N LEU A 355 -3.95 10.25 -32.60
CA LEU A 355 -3.29 9.38 -33.56
C LEU A 355 -4.20 9.10 -34.77
N PRO A 356 -3.68 9.17 -36.01
CA PRO A 356 -4.49 8.89 -37.19
C PRO A 356 -4.85 7.40 -37.28
N GLU A 357 -5.99 7.06 -37.90
CA GLU A 357 -6.46 5.66 -38.00
C GLU A 357 -5.47 4.72 -38.71
N ASP A 358 -4.64 5.24 -39.62
CA ASP A 358 -3.58 4.46 -40.29
C ASP A 358 -2.45 4.02 -39.33
N TYR A 359 -2.33 4.68 -38.17
CA TYR A 359 -1.43 4.24 -37.10
C TYR A 359 -1.78 2.82 -36.64
N PHE A 360 -3.06 2.49 -36.55
CA PHE A 360 -3.55 1.22 -36.02
C PHE A 360 -3.64 0.11 -37.08
N ALA A 361 -3.09 0.31 -38.27
CA ALA A 361 -3.13 -0.68 -39.35
C ALA A 361 -2.12 -1.84 -39.15
N GLY A 362 -2.13 -2.82 -40.05
CA GLY A 362 -1.14 -3.92 -40.09
C GLY A 362 -1.12 -4.80 -38.84
N GLU A 363 0.07 -5.04 -38.28
CA GLU A 363 0.22 -5.91 -37.09
C GLU A 363 -0.50 -5.33 -35.85
N LEU A 364 -0.47 -3.99 -35.69
CA LEU A 364 -1.17 -3.29 -34.60
C LEU A 364 -2.69 -3.53 -34.64
N ALA A 365 -3.28 -3.61 -35.85
CA ALA A 365 -4.70 -3.93 -36.02
C ALA A 365 -5.05 -5.32 -35.48
N THR A 366 -4.14 -6.28 -35.66
CA THR A 366 -4.33 -7.66 -35.22
C THR A 366 -4.28 -7.73 -33.70
N TRP A 367 -3.37 -6.99 -33.07
CA TRP A 367 -3.26 -6.97 -31.61
C TRP A 367 -4.42 -6.27 -30.92
N LEU A 368 -5.02 -5.25 -31.56
CA LEU A 368 -6.25 -4.65 -31.06
C LEU A 368 -7.39 -5.68 -30.85
N LEU A 369 -7.38 -6.77 -31.61
CA LEU A 369 -8.39 -7.85 -31.53
C LEU A 369 -8.12 -8.86 -30.42
N GLU A 370 -7.04 -8.72 -29.65
CA GLU A 370 -6.70 -9.66 -28.59
C GLU A 370 -7.81 -9.71 -27.52
N LEU A 371 -8.41 -10.90 -27.36
CA LEU A 371 -9.55 -11.12 -26.47
C LEU A 371 -9.15 -11.07 -25.00
N ASN A 372 -7.98 -11.62 -24.65
CA ASN A 372 -7.50 -11.73 -23.28
C ASN A 372 -6.11 -11.05 -23.12
N PRO A 373 -6.09 -9.71 -22.98
CA PRO A 373 -4.84 -8.93 -22.86
C PRO A 373 -3.88 -9.43 -21.80
N MET A 374 -4.42 -9.94 -20.69
CA MET A 374 -3.62 -10.42 -19.55
C MET A 374 -2.75 -11.63 -19.89
N GLN A 375 -3.17 -12.48 -20.83
CA GLN A 375 -2.46 -13.71 -21.20
C GLN A 375 -1.88 -13.69 -22.62
N GLY A 376 -2.03 -12.60 -23.38
CA GLY A 376 -1.57 -12.53 -24.77
C GLY A 376 -0.18 -11.92 -24.94
N LEU A 377 -0.06 -10.96 -25.87
CA LEU A 377 1.25 -10.42 -26.28
C LEU A 377 1.69 -9.28 -25.35
N ARG A 378 2.42 -9.66 -24.29
CA ARG A 378 3.02 -8.77 -23.29
C ARG A 378 4.33 -9.33 -22.75
N CYS A 379 4.92 -8.65 -21.77
CA CYS A 379 6.10 -9.09 -21.01
C CYS A 379 7.31 -9.49 -21.89
N GLY A 380 8.02 -10.54 -21.46
CA GLY A 380 9.12 -11.17 -22.18
C GLY A 380 8.75 -11.61 -23.60
N ARG A 381 7.51 -12.03 -23.87
CA ARG A 381 7.09 -12.45 -25.22
C ARG A 381 7.16 -11.30 -26.22
N LEU A 382 6.65 -10.13 -25.81
CA LEU A 382 6.76 -8.92 -26.62
C LEU A 382 8.21 -8.53 -26.84
N SER A 383 9.02 -8.60 -25.78
CA SER A 383 10.45 -8.28 -25.83
C SER A 383 11.27 -9.24 -26.72
N LEU A 384 10.88 -10.52 -26.77
CA LEU A 384 11.50 -11.52 -27.64
C LEU A 384 11.08 -11.38 -29.10
N LEU A 385 9.81 -11.04 -29.35
CA LEU A 385 9.31 -10.80 -30.70
C LEU A 385 9.87 -9.50 -31.30
N TYR A 386 10.06 -8.47 -30.47
CA TYR A 386 10.63 -7.19 -30.85
C TYR A 386 11.88 -6.85 -30.03
N PRO A 387 13.05 -7.46 -30.34
CA PRO A 387 14.29 -7.28 -29.58
C PRO A 387 14.74 -5.82 -29.43
N LYS A 388 14.33 -4.95 -30.34
CA LYS A 388 14.68 -3.54 -30.35
C LYS A 388 13.97 -2.76 -29.24
N LEU A 389 12.74 -3.14 -28.90
CA LEU A 389 12.02 -2.57 -27.75
C LEU A 389 12.73 -2.93 -26.44
N MET A 390 13.25 -4.15 -26.35
CA MET A 390 14.05 -4.60 -25.22
C MET A 390 15.41 -3.87 -25.17
N GLU A 391 16.06 -3.68 -26.33
CA GLU A 391 17.36 -3.01 -26.44
C GLU A 391 17.32 -1.54 -25.98
N ILE A 392 16.25 -0.79 -26.27
CA ILE A 392 16.06 0.59 -25.78
C ILE A 392 16.16 0.63 -24.26
N GLN A 393 15.44 -0.27 -23.59
CA GLN A 393 15.40 -0.33 -22.14
C GLN A 393 16.76 -0.76 -21.57
N MET A 394 17.37 -1.81 -22.14
CA MET A 394 18.70 -2.27 -21.75
C MET A 394 19.73 -1.15 -21.82
N ARG A 395 19.79 -0.42 -22.95
CA ARG A 395 20.72 0.70 -23.13
C ARG A 395 20.44 1.83 -22.17
N ALA A 396 19.17 2.23 -22.00
CA ALA A 396 18.80 3.30 -21.08
C ALA A 396 19.24 2.99 -19.65
N ILE A 397 18.97 1.76 -19.18
CA ILE A 397 19.33 1.28 -17.85
C ILE A 397 20.86 1.24 -17.68
N LEU A 398 21.58 0.66 -18.64
CA LEU A 398 23.04 0.52 -18.57
C LEU A 398 23.74 1.88 -18.59
N ARG A 399 23.28 2.83 -19.43
CA ARG A 399 23.81 4.19 -19.47
C ARG A 399 23.58 4.94 -18.17
N ALA A 400 22.37 4.85 -17.62
CA ALA A 400 22.02 5.46 -16.34
C ALA A 400 22.85 4.89 -15.19
N TRP A 401 23.09 3.58 -15.18
CA TRP A 401 23.84 2.89 -14.13
C TRP A 401 25.36 2.95 -14.30
N SER A 402 25.86 3.34 -15.48
CA SER A 402 27.30 3.44 -15.72
C SER A 402 27.97 4.33 -14.66
N GLY A 403 29.05 3.83 -14.05
CA GLY A 403 29.75 4.52 -12.96
C GLY A 403 29.09 4.43 -11.57
N HIS A 404 27.90 3.83 -11.41
CA HIS A 404 27.26 3.65 -10.11
C HIS A 404 27.80 2.42 -9.36
N SER A 405 28.00 2.56 -8.06
CA SER A 405 28.35 1.46 -7.15
C SER A 405 27.14 0.65 -6.69
N MET A 406 25.92 1.15 -6.92
CA MET A 406 24.66 0.52 -6.53
C MET A 406 24.51 -0.89 -7.11
N ARG A 407 23.97 -1.81 -6.33
CA ARG A 407 23.57 -3.14 -6.80
C ARG A 407 22.30 -3.02 -7.64
N LEU A 408 22.46 -3.04 -8.96
CA LEU A 408 21.37 -3.04 -9.92
C LEU A 408 20.92 -4.45 -10.26
N GLN A 409 19.62 -4.66 -10.20
CA GLN A 409 18.90 -5.86 -10.58
C GLN A 409 17.96 -5.52 -11.74
N VAL A 410 17.98 -6.30 -12.81
CA VAL A 410 17.07 -6.13 -13.96
C VAL A 410 16.31 -7.42 -14.21
N MET A 411 15.00 -7.32 -14.30
CA MET A 411 14.10 -8.47 -14.35
C MET A 411 13.31 -8.54 -15.65
N LEU A 412 13.25 -9.74 -16.24
CA LEU A 412 12.34 -10.05 -17.34
C LEU A 412 11.00 -10.59 -16.79
N PRO A 413 9.86 -9.93 -17.07
CA PRO A 413 8.53 -10.43 -16.72
C PRO A 413 8.00 -11.48 -17.70
N GLY A 414 6.96 -12.21 -17.30
CA GLY A 414 6.15 -13.11 -18.11
C GLY A 414 6.90 -14.28 -18.70
N VAL A 415 7.96 -14.71 -18.02
CA VAL A 415 8.80 -15.84 -18.44
C VAL A 415 8.07 -17.14 -18.19
N CYS A 416 8.07 -18.02 -19.18
CA CYS A 416 7.53 -19.37 -19.10
C CYS A 416 8.64 -20.43 -19.07
N ASP A 417 9.78 -20.17 -19.71
CA ASP A 417 10.83 -21.16 -20.01
C ASP A 417 12.26 -20.61 -19.84
N ALA A 418 13.20 -21.46 -19.43
CA ALA A 418 14.61 -21.09 -19.28
C ALA A 418 15.26 -20.64 -20.61
N ALA A 419 14.76 -21.09 -21.76
CA ALA A 419 15.24 -20.63 -23.07
C ALA A 419 15.04 -19.12 -23.28
N GLU A 420 13.94 -18.56 -22.77
CA GLU A 420 13.66 -17.12 -22.85
C GLU A 420 14.70 -16.32 -22.05
N LEU A 421 15.09 -16.83 -20.88
CA LEU A 421 16.13 -16.23 -20.02
C LEU A 421 17.52 -16.31 -20.65
N ARG A 422 17.84 -17.39 -21.36
CA ARG A 422 19.10 -17.51 -22.11
C ARG A 422 19.21 -16.44 -23.19
N ILE A 423 18.15 -16.24 -23.97
CA ILE A 423 18.10 -15.19 -25.01
C ILE A 423 18.24 -13.81 -24.37
N PHE A 424 17.51 -13.57 -23.27
CA PHE A 424 17.57 -12.33 -22.52
C PHE A 424 18.97 -12.01 -22.00
N ARG A 425 19.62 -12.97 -21.33
CA ARG A 425 20.99 -12.83 -20.80
C ARG A 425 22.00 -12.57 -21.91
N GLN A 426 21.94 -13.34 -22.99
CA GLN A 426 22.82 -13.14 -24.15
C GLN A 426 22.66 -11.71 -24.71
N ARG A 427 21.43 -11.25 -24.90
CA ARG A 427 21.18 -9.92 -25.45
C ARG A 427 21.68 -8.80 -24.52
N PHE A 428 21.47 -8.96 -23.21
CA PHE A 428 21.98 -8.01 -22.23
C PHE A 428 23.51 -7.95 -22.23
N GLN A 429 24.19 -9.10 -22.36
CA GLN A 429 25.64 -9.16 -22.49
C GLN A 429 26.15 -8.45 -23.75
N GLU A 430 25.49 -8.65 -24.89
CA GLU A 430 25.82 -7.96 -26.14
C GLU A 430 25.70 -6.44 -25.98
N VAL A 431 24.59 -5.95 -25.43
CA VAL A 431 24.35 -4.51 -25.23
C VAL A 431 25.30 -3.92 -24.20
N ALA A 432 25.55 -4.61 -23.09
CA ALA A 432 26.50 -4.20 -22.07
C ALA A 432 27.93 -4.07 -22.63
N GLY A 433 28.36 -5.03 -23.46
CA GLY A 433 29.64 -4.98 -24.16
C GLY A 433 29.76 -3.79 -25.12
N GLN A 434 28.67 -3.44 -25.81
CA GLN A 434 28.63 -2.27 -26.70
C GLN A 434 28.64 -0.94 -25.96
N GLU A 435 28.00 -0.85 -24.79
CA GLU A 435 27.99 0.35 -23.95
C GLU A 435 29.24 0.45 -23.05
N GLY A 436 30.07 -0.61 -23.00
CA GLY A 436 31.26 -0.66 -22.13
C GLY A 436 30.93 -0.71 -20.64
N VAL A 437 29.74 -1.20 -20.29
CA VAL A 437 29.24 -1.28 -18.91
C VAL A 437 29.28 -2.73 -18.45
N ARG A 438 29.57 -2.97 -17.16
CA ARG A 438 29.49 -4.32 -16.57
C ARG A 438 28.05 -4.84 -16.61
N LEU A 439 27.87 -6.16 -16.57
CA LEU A 439 26.55 -6.76 -16.52
C LEU A 439 25.93 -6.56 -15.13
N PRO A 440 24.68 -6.08 -15.01
CA PRO A 440 23.94 -6.08 -13.73
C PRO A 440 23.48 -7.51 -13.38
N GLU A 441 22.92 -7.69 -12.20
CA GLU A 441 22.23 -8.94 -11.88
C GLU A 441 20.96 -9.05 -12.73
N LEU A 442 20.77 -10.21 -13.37
CA LEU A 442 19.63 -10.46 -14.23
C LEU A 442 18.69 -11.45 -13.55
N GLY A 443 17.42 -11.11 -13.49
CA GLY A 443 16.39 -11.87 -12.79
C GLY A 443 15.19 -12.21 -13.66
N SER A 444 14.30 -13.00 -13.08
CA SER A 444 13.01 -13.33 -13.68
C SER A 444 11.87 -13.14 -12.69
N MET A 445 10.73 -12.70 -13.21
CA MET A 445 9.49 -12.69 -12.44
C MET A 445 8.86 -14.09 -12.46
N LEU A 446 8.68 -14.70 -11.29
CA LEU A 446 7.89 -15.91 -11.12
C LEU A 446 6.42 -15.55 -10.97
N GLU A 447 5.75 -15.46 -12.12
CA GLU A 447 4.35 -15.05 -12.19
C GLU A 447 3.49 -15.94 -13.10
N ILE A 448 4.11 -16.92 -13.76
CA ILE A 448 3.43 -17.92 -14.58
C ILE A 448 3.53 -19.29 -13.87
N PRO A 449 2.43 -20.05 -13.72
CA PRO A 449 2.45 -21.34 -13.04
C PRO A 449 3.50 -22.32 -13.61
N ARG A 450 3.70 -22.36 -14.93
CA ARG A 450 4.75 -23.16 -15.58
C ARG A 450 6.15 -22.76 -15.10
N ALA A 451 6.43 -21.46 -14.97
CA ALA A 451 7.72 -20.97 -14.49
C ALA A 451 7.99 -21.43 -13.05
N CYS A 452 6.95 -21.49 -12.21
CA CYS A 452 7.05 -22.01 -10.86
C CYS A 452 7.35 -23.53 -10.84
N LEU A 453 6.69 -24.31 -11.71
CA LEU A 453 6.96 -25.75 -11.85
C LEU A 453 8.38 -26.05 -12.33
N LEU A 454 8.92 -25.18 -13.19
CA LEU A 454 10.27 -25.30 -13.76
C LEU A 454 11.29 -24.39 -13.07
N ALA A 455 11.01 -23.92 -11.85
CA ALA A 455 11.84 -22.92 -11.18
C ALA A 455 13.31 -23.33 -11.05
N HIS A 456 13.60 -24.63 -10.93
CA HIS A 456 14.96 -25.17 -10.90
C HIS A 456 15.75 -24.93 -12.19
N GLU A 457 15.09 -24.97 -13.36
CA GLU A 457 15.71 -24.67 -14.65
C GLU A 457 15.91 -23.16 -14.81
N LEU A 458 14.90 -22.37 -14.42
CA LEU A 458 14.98 -20.90 -14.48
C LEU A 458 16.11 -20.39 -13.57
N ALA A 459 16.20 -20.91 -12.34
CA ALA A 459 17.21 -20.51 -11.35
C ALA A 459 18.66 -20.75 -11.83
N ALA A 460 18.88 -21.66 -12.78
CA ALA A 460 20.21 -21.85 -13.37
C ALA A 460 20.62 -20.70 -14.31
N GLU A 461 19.65 -19.93 -14.81
CA GLU A 461 19.86 -18.88 -15.81
C GLU A 461 19.81 -17.46 -15.23
N VAL A 462 19.39 -17.28 -13.97
CA VAL A 462 19.20 -15.96 -13.33
C VAL A 462 19.93 -15.83 -12.00
N ASP A 463 20.23 -14.59 -11.65
CA ASP A 463 20.89 -14.21 -10.39
C ASP A 463 19.89 -14.05 -9.24
N PHE A 464 18.60 -13.83 -9.56
CA PHE A 464 17.51 -13.75 -8.59
C PHE A 464 16.14 -14.05 -9.22
N LEU A 465 15.17 -14.36 -8.36
CA LEU A 465 13.77 -14.58 -8.71
C LEU A 465 12.89 -13.63 -7.90
N SER A 466 11.83 -13.10 -8.51
CA SER A 466 10.85 -12.24 -7.84
C SER A 466 9.45 -12.77 -8.08
N PHE A 467 8.70 -13.08 -7.02
CA PHE A 467 7.33 -13.57 -7.19
C PHE A 467 6.37 -12.44 -7.56
N GLY A 468 5.79 -12.51 -8.76
CA GLY A 468 4.70 -11.65 -9.20
C GLY A 468 3.37 -12.26 -8.76
N THR A 469 3.04 -12.18 -7.47
CA THR A 469 1.89 -12.92 -6.91
C THR A 469 0.53 -12.46 -7.43
N GLY A 470 0.42 -11.25 -7.99
CA GLY A 470 -0.80 -10.78 -8.66
C GLY A 470 -1.14 -11.68 -9.85
N ASP A 471 -0.33 -11.60 -10.90
CA ASP A 471 -0.46 -12.42 -12.10
C ASP A 471 -0.38 -13.94 -11.79
N LEU A 472 0.43 -14.36 -10.82
CA LEU A 472 0.48 -15.77 -10.41
C LEU A 472 -0.84 -16.26 -9.83
N THR A 473 -1.49 -15.45 -8.99
CA THR A 473 -2.80 -15.79 -8.41
C THR A 473 -3.85 -15.83 -9.50
N GLU A 474 -3.85 -14.84 -10.39
CA GLU A 474 -4.76 -14.78 -11.54
C GLU A 474 -4.66 -16.03 -12.40
N ALA A 475 -3.44 -16.38 -12.82
CA ALA A 475 -3.19 -17.54 -13.66
C ALA A 475 -3.46 -18.88 -12.95
N THR A 476 -3.19 -18.97 -11.64
CA THR A 476 -3.40 -20.19 -10.86
C THR A 476 -4.89 -20.42 -10.58
N CYS A 477 -5.64 -19.36 -10.30
CA CYS A 477 -7.07 -19.43 -10.00
C CYS A 477 -7.96 -19.36 -11.26
N GLY A 478 -7.44 -18.89 -12.39
CA GLY A 478 -8.19 -18.68 -13.62
C GLY A 478 -9.25 -17.59 -13.49
N ILE A 479 -8.90 -16.49 -12.82
CA ILE A 479 -9.82 -15.36 -12.51
C ILE A 479 -9.64 -14.18 -13.45
#